data_AF-A0A7X6DH23-F1
#
_entry.id   AF-A0A7X6DH23-F1
#
_cell.length_a   1.000
_cell.length_b   1.000
_cell.length_c   1.000
_cell.angle_alpha   90.00
_cell.angle_beta   90.00
_cell.angle_gamma   90.00
#
_symmetry.space_group_name_H-M   'P 1'
#
loop_
_entity.id
_entity.type
_entity.pdbx_description
1 polymer ?
#
loop_
_entity_poly.entity_id
_entity_poly.type
_entity_poly.pdbx_seq_one_letter_code
_entity_poly.pdbx_strand_id
1 'polypeptide(L)'
;MLLAAASLALALPAAAQSSRAMSSAWAKALCAAWNEDETLTARLVESGWVKNDAGRGFKTMQIWRADCQGSERVEMRIALKQDKAQCVAAGAATAQALDPGSDYRMWAETPRWREMGAGEYGPMRAMMFGRLNFEGPKMEAMGNMVPFESFLLLVGKVAGDWGTCP
;
A
#
# COMPACT_ATOMS: atom_id res chain seq x y z
N MET A 1 3.91 -56.21 -27.53
CA MET A 1 3.09 -55.03 -27.19
C MET A 1 3.30 -54.74 -25.71
N LEU A 2 4.16 -53.78 -25.35
CA LEU A 2 4.26 -53.27 -23.98
C LEU A 2 3.42 -51.98 -23.89
N LEU A 3 2.41 -51.97 -23.04
CA LEU A 3 1.62 -50.78 -22.72
C LEU A 3 2.41 -49.91 -21.74
N ALA A 4 2.78 -48.70 -22.17
CA ALA A 4 3.26 -47.64 -21.28
C ALA A 4 2.06 -46.96 -20.60
N ALA A 5 1.96 -47.07 -19.28
CA ALA A 5 1.00 -46.33 -18.48
C ALA A 5 1.60 -44.95 -18.15
N ALA A 6 1.14 -43.89 -18.82
CA ALA A 6 1.49 -42.52 -18.49
C ALA A 6 0.56 -42.00 -17.39
N SER A 7 1.09 -41.85 -16.18
CA SER A 7 0.37 -41.22 -15.06
C SER A 7 0.43 -39.69 -15.21
N LEU A 8 -0.68 -39.06 -15.61
CA LEU A 8 -0.84 -37.61 -15.52
C LEU A 8 -1.02 -37.21 -14.04
N ALA A 9 -0.01 -36.59 -13.45
CA ALA A 9 -0.16 -35.88 -12.19
C ALA A 9 -0.87 -34.54 -12.44
N LEU A 10 -2.15 -34.45 -12.05
CA LEU A 10 -2.89 -33.20 -12.00
C LEU A 10 -2.31 -32.34 -10.87
N ALA A 11 -1.54 -31.32 -11.22
CA ALA A 11 -1.14 -30.28 -10.26
C ALA A 11 -2.37 -29.45 -9.91
N LEU A 12 -2.91 -29.65 -8.70
CA LEU A 12 -3.95 -28.78 -8.16
C LEU A 12 -3.36 -27.38 -7.97
N PRO A 13 -4.07 -26.30 -8.38
CA PRO A 13 -3.62 -24.95 -8.07
C PRO A 13 -3.61 -24.78 -6.55
N ALA A 14 -2.46 -24.39 -6.00
CA ALA A 14 -2.38 -23.99 -4.60
C ALA A 14 -3.40 -22.87 -4.37
N ALA A 15 -4.36 -23.09 -3.48
CA ALA A 15 -5.25 -22.02 -3.04
C ALA A 15 -4.35 -20.90 -2.50
N ALA A 16 -4.36 -19.74 -3.17
CA ALA A 16 -3.65 -18.57 -2.70
C ALA A 16 -4.24 -18.21 -1.33
N GLN A 17 -3.52 -18.57 -0.28
CA GLN A 17 -3.93 -18.26 1.08
C GLN A 17 -3.84 -16.75 1.21
N SER A 18 -5.00 -16.09 1.28
CA SER A 18 -5.10 -14.63 1.35
C SER A 18 -4.28 -14.17 2.55
N SER A 19 -3.21 -13.41 2.30
CA SER A 19 -2.38 -12.85 3.36
C SER A 19 -3.24 -11.95 4.25
N ARG A 20 -2.97 -11.88 5.55
CA ARG A 20 -3.67 -10.94 6.44
C ARG A 20 -3.48 -9.52 5.91
N ALA A 21 -4.56 -8.74 5.84
CA ALA A 21 -4.52 -7.38 5.34
C ALA A 21 -3.61 -6.52 6.21
N MET A 22 -2.71 -5.76 5.59
CA MET A 22 -1.61 -5.03 6.26
C MET A 22 -0.55 -5.90 6.93
N SER A 23 -0.38 -7.16 6.48
CA SER A 23 0.83 -7.93 6.75
C SER A 23 1.96 -7.61 5.75
N SER A 24 3.19 -8.02 6.06
CA SER A 24 4.34 -7.89 5.15
C SER A 24 4.08 -8.50 3.76
N ALA A 25 3.39 -9.64 3.69
CA ALA A 25 3.02 -10.27 2.42
C ALA A 25 1.99 -9.43 1.64
N TRP A 26 0.98 -8.88 2.34
CA TRP A 26 0.00 -7.99 1.73
C TRP A 26 0.64 -6.69 1.22
N ALA A 27 1.62 -6.13 1.94
CA ALA A 27 2.34 -4.92 1.52
C ALA A 27 3.12 -5.12 0.22
N LYS A 28 3.68 -6.32 -0.02
CA LYS A 28 4.31 -6.67 -1.29
C LYS A 28 3.30 -6.70 -2.43
N ALA A 29 2.10 -7.23 -2.20
CA ALA A 29 1.02 -7.20 -3.19
C ALA A 29 0.53 -5.76 -3.45
N LEU A 30 0.44 -4.93 -2.42
CA LEU A 30 0.15 -3.50 -2.54
C LEU A 30 1.20 -2.76 -3.38
N CYS A 31 2.48 -3.08 -3.18
CA CYS A 31 3.60 -2.52 -3.95
C CYS A 31 3.54 -2.92 -5.43
N ALA A 32 3.20 -4.17 -5.72
CA ALA A 32 2.99 -4.61 -7.10
C ALA A 32 1.80 -3.88 -7.74
N ALA A 33 0.66 -3.82 -7.05
CA ALA A 33 -0.53 -3.13 -7.56
C ALA A 33 -0.31 -1.61 -7.73
N TRP A 34 0.45 -0.96 -6.85
CA TRP A 34 0.87 0.44 -7.02
C TRP A 34 1.55 0.67 -8.37
N ASN A 35 2.44 -0.24 -8.77
CA ASN A 35 3.21 -0.11 -10.01
C ASN A 35 2.38 -0.28 -11.29
N GLU A 36 1.16 -0.83 -11.16
CA GLU A 36 0.20 -0.97 -12.26
C GLU A 36 -0.81 0.19 -12.33
N ASP A 37 -0.81 1.10 -11.33
CA ASP A 37 -1.75 2.22 -11.27
C ASP A 37 -1.14 3.49 -11.88
N GLU A 38 -1.55 3.83 -13.10
CA GLU A 38 -1.01 4.99 -13.81
C GLU A 38 -1.27 6.33 -13.07
N THR A 39 -2.33 6.43 -12.28
CA THR A 39 -2.57 7.64 -11.47
C THR A 39 -1.48 7.80 -10.42
N LEU A 40 -1.08 6.72 -9.76
CA LEU A 40 0.02 6.73 -8.80
C LEU A 40 1.36 6.90 -9.51
N THR A 41 1.64 6.14 -10.57
CA THR A 41 2.98 6.13 -11.17
C THR A 41 3.31 7.37 -11.99
N ALA A 42 2.33 7.99 -12.66
CA ALA A 42 2.58 9.17 -13.50
C ALA A 42 2.36 10.47 -12.73
N ARG A 43 1.23 10.63 -12.04
CA ARG A 43 0.86 11.94 -11.46
C ARG A 43 1.72 12.35 -10.28
N LEU A 44 2.29 11.40 -9.55
CA LEU A 44 3.25 11.68 -8.47
C LEU A 44 4.63 12.08 -9.01
N VAL A 45 4.90 11.85 -10.30
CA VAL A 45 6.07 12.42 -10.99
C VAL A 45 5.75 13.84 -11.45
N GLU A 46 4.59 14.04 -12.08
CA GLU A 46 4.11 15.35 -12.57
C GLU A 46 4.06 16.41 -11.46
N SER A 47 3.54 16.04 -10.28
CA SER A 47 3.45 16.95 -9.14
C SER A 47 4.79 17.20 -8.44
N GLY A 48 5.84 16.45 -8.80
CA GLY A 48 7.13 16.46 -8.12
C GLY A 48 7.12 15.73 -6.77
N TRP A 49 6.01 15.10 -6.36
CA TRP A 49 5.88 14.39 -5.09
C TRP A 49 7.02 13.40 -4.87
N VAL A 50 7.32 12.56 -5.87
CA VAL A 50 8.35 11.51 -5.74
C VAL A 50 9.77 12.07 -5.62
N LYS A 51 9.99 13.34 -6.00
CA LYS A 51 11.29 14.02 -5.89
C LYS A 51 11.53 14.62 -4.51
N ASN A 52 10.48 14.80 -3.70
CA ASN A 52 10.64 15.19 -2.31
C ASN A 52 11.03 13.97 -1.45
N ASP A 53 12.20 13.39 -1.70
CA ASP A 53 12.69 12.18 -1.03
C ASP A 53 13.78 12.48 0.03
N ALA A 54 13.96 13.76 0.35
CA ALA A 54 15.00 14.28 1.24
C ALA A 54 16.41 13.75 0.91
N GLY A 55 16.69 13.52 -0.38
CA GLY A 55 17.99 13.09 -0.90
C GLY A 55 18.24 11.58 -0.75
N ARG A 56 17.27 10.79 -0.29
CA ARG A 56 17.42 9.34 -0.09
C ARG A 56 17.24 8.52 -1.37
N GLY A 57 16.66 9.11 -2.42
CA GLY A 57 16.26 8.39 -3.64
C GLY A 57 14.94 7.63 -3.52
N PHE A 58 14.25 7.71 -2.37
CA PHE A 58 12.92 7.15 -2.16
C PHE A 58 12.18 7.85 -1.00
N LYS A 59 10.86 7.89 -1.09
CA LYS A 59 9.95 8.23 0.01
C LYS A 59 9.48 6.97 0.70
N THR A 60 9.27 7.07 2.01
CA THR A 60 8.81 5.95 2.85
C THR A 60 7.37 6.19 3.28
N MET A 61 6.52 5.17 3.15
CA MET A 61 5.14 5.18 3.61
C MET A 61 4.94 4.02 4.58
N GLN A 62 4.55 4.31 5.82
CA GLN A 62 4.16 3.31 6.81
C GLN A 62 2.64 3.31 7.02
N ILE A 63 2.04 2.12 6.98
CA ILE A 63 0.60 1.94 7.16
C ILE A 63 0.28 0.80 8.13
N TRP A 64 -0.79 0.98 8.92
CA TRP A 64 -1.25 -0.05 9.86
C TRP A 64 -2.72 0.12 10.26
N ARG A 65 -3.24 -0.91 10.92
CA ARG A 65 -4.58 -0.94 11.54
C ARG A 65 -4.49 -0.52 13.01
N ALA A 66 -5.20 0.53 13.37
CA ALA A 66 -5.16 1.13 14.71
C ALA A 66 -5.76 0.20 15.79
N ASP A 67 -6.74 -0.61 15.40
CA ASP A 67 -7.44 -1.59 16.21
C ASP A 67 -6.69 -2.94 16.33
N CYS A 68 -5.53 -3.07 15.66
CA CYS A 68 -4.63 -4.21 15.80
C CYS A 68 -3.43 -3.85 16.68
N GLN A 69 -3.66 -3.84 18.00
CA GLN A 69 -2.61 -3.55 18.97
C GLN A 69 -1.49 -4.60 18.89
N GLY A 70 -0.24 -4.15 18.82
CA GLY A 70 0.92 -5.02 18.77
C GLY A 70 1.27 -5.60 17.39
N SER A 71 0.44 -5.37 16.36
CA SER A 71 0.81 -5.73 14.98
C SER A 71 1.94 -4.85 14.47
N GLU A 72 2.83 -5.45 13.68
CA GLU A 72 3.86 -4.70 12.97
C GLU A 72 3.22 -3.74 11.97
N ARG A 73 3.86 -2.57 11.79
CA ARG A 73 3.54 -1.69 10.67
C ARG A 73 4.13 -2.30 9.41
N VAL A 74 3.48 -2.05 8.28
CA VAL A 74 4.11 -2.31 6.98
C VAL A 74 4.65 -1.02 6.40
N GLU A 75 5.67 -1.15 5.57
CA GLU A 75 6.38 -0.07 4.92
C GLU A 75 6.41 -0.29 3.41
N MET A 76 6.26 0.79 2.66
CA MET A 76 6.52 0.85 1.22
C MET A 76 7.55 1.93 0.95
N ARG A 77 8.41 1.70 -0.05
CA ARG A 77 9.37 2.69 -0.56
C ARG A 77 9.05 3.02 -2.00
N ILE A 78 8.78 4.29 -2.27
CA ILE A 78 8.45 4.79 -3.60
C ILE A 78 9.63 5.62 -4.11
N ALA A 79 10.16 5.26 -5.28
CA ALA A 79 11.30 5.91 -5.90
C ALA A 79 10.97 6.34 -7.33
N LEU A 80 11.66 7.39 -7.81
CA LEU A 80 11.61 7.74 -9.23
C LEU A 80 12.45 6.73 -10.02
N LYS A 81 11.79 5.96 -10.89
CA LYS A 81 12.42 4.96 -11.76
C LYS A 81 11.76 5.02 -13.12
N GLN A 82 12.56 5.15 -14.18
CA GLN A 82 12.07 5.18 -15.57
C GLN A 82 10.93 6.19 -15.74
N ASP A 83 11.12 7.39 -15.18
CA ASP A 83 10.12 8.48 -15.18
C ASP A 83 8.76 8.15 -14.55
N LYS A 84 8.73 7.12 -13.68
CA LYS A 84 7.55 6.71 -12.90
C LYS A 84 7.85 6.71 -11.40
N ALA A 85 6.85 7.03 -10.59
CA ALA A 85 6.88 6.88 -9.14
C ALA A 85 6.60 5.41 -8.78
N GLN A 86 7.65 4.58 -8.79
CA GLN A 86 7.54 3.13 -8.60
C GLN A 86 7.74 2.74 -7.14
N CYS A 87 6.91 1.84 -6.64
CA CYS A 87 7.19 1.11 -5.43
C CYS A 87 8.33 0.11 -5.68
N VAL A 88 9.46 0.29 -5.01
CA VAL A 88 10.70 -0.48 -5.19
C VAL A 88 10.97 -1.47 -4.05
N ALA A 89 10.29 -1.31 -2.92
CA ALA A 89 10.35 -2.25 -1.81
C ALA A 89 9.09 -2.13 -0.95
N ALA A 90 8.63 -3.26 -0.40
CA ALA A 90 7.59 -3.28 0.61
C ALA A 90 7.69 -4.51 1.52
N GLY A 91 7.20 -4.39 2.75
CA GLY A 91 7.22 -5.46 3.75
C GLY A 91 6.98 -4.94 5.16
N ALA A 92 7.53 -5.64 6.16
CA ALA A 92 7.56 -5.15 7.53
C ALA A 92 8.33 -3.83 7.61
N ALA A 93 7.87 -2.91 8.46
CA ALA A 93 8.53 -1.63 8.66
C ALA A 93 9.95 -1.80 9.19
N THR A 94 10.90 -1.11 8.55
CA THR A 94 12.32 -1.15 8.94
C THR A 94 12.82 0.21 9.40
N ALA A 95 12.18 1.31 8.95
CA ALA A 95 12.50 2.64 9.40
C ALA A 95 11.92 2.89 10.80
N GLN A 96 12.80 3.15 11.78
CA GLN A 96 12.39 3.52 13.13
C GLN A 96 11.97 4.99 13.21
N ALA A 97 12.56 5.85 12.38
CA ALA A 97 12.22 7.26 12.25
C ALA A 97 11.92 7.58 10.78
N LEU A 98 10.86 8.37 10.59
CA LEU A 98 10.44 8.88 9.29
C LEU A 98 10.70 10.37 9.25
N ASP A 99 11.06 10.88 8.08
CA ASP A 99 11.26 12.30 7.85
C ASP A 99 9.90 12.98 7.67
N PRO A 100 9.46 13.86 8.59
CA PRO A 100 8.11 14.42 8.54
C PRO A 100 7.88 15.37 7.35
N GLY A 101 8.95 15.81 6.67
CA GLY A 101 8.88 16.65 5.49
C GLY A 101 8.70 15.87 4.18
N SER A 102 8.92 14.55 4.19
CA SER A 102 8.95 13.73 2.97
C SER A 102 8.29 12.36 3.10
N ASP A 103 8.23 11.78 4.29
CA ASP A 103 7.68 10.46 4.55
C ASP A 103 6.27 10.54 5.17
N TYR A 104 5.57 9.41 5.13
CA TYR A 104 4.15 9.33 5.42
C TYR A 104 3.86 8.22 6.44
N ARG A 105 3.04 8.52 7.43
CA ARG A 105 2.38 7.54 8.30
C ARG A 105 0.88 7.66 8.15
N MET A 106 0.21 6.54 7.93
CA MET A 106 -1.23 6.50 7.82
C MET A 106 -1.80 5.34 8.62
N TRP A 107 -2.79 5.61 9.46
CA TRP A 107 -3.45 4.57 10.24
C TRP A 107 -4.90 4.87 10.50
N ALA A 108 -5.69 3.82 10.54
CA ALA A 108 -7.11 3.86 10.80
C ALA A 108 -7.55 2.53 11.37
N GLU A 109 -8.74 2.48 11.97
CA GLU A 109 -9.36 1.21 12.33
C GLU A 109 -9.74 0.43 11.06
N THR A 110 -9.81 -0.90 11.17
CA THR A 110 -10.21 -1.81 10.10
C THR A 110 -11.44 -1.32 9.32
N PRO A 111 -12.57 -0.94 9.97
CA PRO A 111 -13.76 -0.52 9.22
C PRO A 111 -13.48 0.71 8.36
N ARG A 112 -12.68 1.66 8.85
CA ARG A 112 -12.35 2.88 8.10
C ARG A 112 -11.48 2.60 6.90
N TRP A 113 -10.49 1.72 7.03
CA TRP A 113 -9.71 1.25 5.87
C TRP A 113 -10.60 0.59 4.82
N ARG A 114 -11.59 -0.20 5.24
CA ARG A 114 -12.54 -0.88 4.36
C ARG A 114 -13.46 0.11 3.64
N GLU A 115 -14.05 1.06 4.37
CA GLU A 115 -14.92 2.10 3.81
C GLU A 115 -14.16 2.95 2.76
N MET A 116 -12.94 3.40 3.09
CA MET A 116 -12.08 4.15 2.16
C MET A 116 -11.68 3.31 0.95
N GLY A 117 -11.29 2.05 1.17
CA GLY A 117 -10.92 1.13 0.11
C GLY A 117 -12.06 0.74 -0.83
N ALA A 118 -13.30 0.82 -0.36
CA ALA A 118 -14.51 0.66 -1.16
C ALA A 118 -14.93 1.95 -1.88
N GLY A 119 -14.26 3.08 -1.61
CA GLY A 119 -14.60 4.37 -2.21
C GLY A 119 -15.87 5.01 -1.62
N GLU A 120 -16.30 4.62 -0.41
CA GLU A 120 -17.47 5.23 0.22
C GLU A 120 -17.28 6.73 0.48
N TYR A 121 -16.03 7.15 0.65
CA TYR A 121 -15.62 8.54 0.71
C TYR A 121 -14.12 8.70 0.40
N GLY A 122 -13.76 9.84 -0.18
CA GLY A 122 -12.37 10.15 -0.52
C GLY A 122 -11.51 10.66 0.65
N PRO A 123 -10.20 10.88 0.41
CA PRO A 123 -9.22 11.25 1.42
C PRO A 123 -9.56 12.55 2.16
N MET A 124 -10.14 13.55 1.49
CA MET A 124 -10.54 14.80 2.14
C MET A 124 -11.55 14.56 3.25
N ARG A 125 -12.60 13.77 2.97
CA ARG A 125 -13.63 13.43 3.94
C ARG A 125 -13.07 12.55 5.05
N ALA A 126 -12.18 11.62 4.70
CA ALA A 126 -11.49 10.77 5.67
C ALA A 126 -10.71 11.60 6.70
N MET A 127 -9.92 12.57 6.24
CA MET A 127 -9.13 13.44 7.12
C MET A 127 -10.01 14.42 7.90
N MET A 128 -11.00 15.05 7.26
CA MET A 128 -11.88 16.04 7.90
C MET A 128 -12.67 15.45 9.08
N PHE A 129 -13.09 14.18 8.97
CA PHE A 129 -13.81 13.48 10.04
C PHE A 129 -12.90 12.63 10.95
N GLY A 130 -11.57 12.76 10.82
CA GLY A 130 -10.62 11.98 11.64
C GLY A 130 -10.71 10.47 11.44
N ARG A 131 -11.21 10.01 10.29
CA ARG A 131 -11.35 8.58 9.94
C ARG A 131 -10.04 7.97 9.44
N LEU A 132 -9.13 8.81 8.97
CA LEU A 132 -7.76 8.45 8.65
C LEU A 132 -6.83 9.35 9.44
N ASN A 133 -5.99 8.74 10.27
CA ASN A 133 -4.90 9.45 10.90
C ASN A 133 -3.73 9.51 9.94
N PHE A 134 -3.04 10.65 9.96
CA PHE A 134 -2.01 10.97 9.00
C PHE A 134 -0.90 11.79 9.67
N GLU A 135 0.34 11.40 9.43
CA GLU A 135 1.52 12.23 9.69
C GLU A 135 2.42 12.26 8.45
N GLY A 136 3.03 13.41 8.21
CA GLY A 136 3.82 13.70 7.01
C GLY A 136 3.55 15.11 6.50
N PRO A 137 4.03 15.48 5.30
CA PRO A 137 3.89 16.82 4.75
C PRO A 137 2.45 17.06 4.28
N LYS A 138 1.56 17.49 5.20
CA LYS A 138 0.12 17.65 4.94
C LYS A 138 -0.19 18.50 3.71
N MET A 139 0.54 19.59 3.48
CA MET A 139 0.32 20.45 2.31
C MET A 139 0.66 19.74 0.99
N GLU A 140 1.74 18.95 0.97
CA GLU A 140 2.10 18.12 -0.19
C GLU A 140 1.03 17.03 -0.41
N ALA A 141 0.56 16.39 0.67
CA ALA A 141 -0.53 15.43 0.58
C ALA A 141 -1.78 16.08 -0.02
N MET A 142 -2.21 17.26 0.48
CA MET A 142 -3.34 18.03 -0.04
C MET A 142 -3.19 18.42 -1.52
N GLY A 143 -1.99 18.69 -2.00
CA GLY A 143 -1.72 18.92 -3.42
C GLY A 143 -1.87 17.67 -4.30
N ASN A 144 -1.90 16.48 -3.70
CA ASN A 144 -1.94 15.18 -4.37
C ASN A 144 -3.21 14.37 -4.01
N MET A 145 -4.36 15.02 -3.85
CA MET A 145 -5.62 14.34 -3.47
C MET A 145 -6.02 13.20 -4.42
N VAL A 146 -5.86 13.38 -5.73
CA VAL A 146 -6.25 12.34 -6.71
C VAL A 146 -5.36 11.09 -6.60
N PRO A 147 -4.01 11.19 -6.61
CA PRO A 147 -3.16 10.05 -6.27
C PRO A 147 -3.45 9.45 -4.89
N PHE A 148 -3.71 10.29 -3.87
CA PHE A 148 -4.00 9.79 -2.53
C PHE A 148 -5.31 8.99 -2.50
N GLU A 149 -6.34 9.42 -3.22
CA GLU A 149 -7.57 8.64 -3.40
C GLU A 149 -7.30 7.31 -4.10
N SER A 150 -6.50 7.30 -5.17
CA SER A 150 -6.11 6.06 -5.85
C SER A 150 -5.43 5.08 -4.89
N PHE A 151 -4.51 5.57 -4.06
CA PHE A 151 -3.87 4.76 -3.01
C PHE A 151 -4.89 4.15 -2.04
N LEU A 152 -5.84 4.94 -1.53
CA LEU A 152 -6.86 4.43 -0.60
C LEU A 152 -7.73 3.35 -1.24
N LEU A 153 -8.15 3.53 -2.49
CA LEU A 153 -8.89 2.53 -3.25
C LEU A 153 -8.06 1.25 -3.44
N LEU A 154 -6.77 1.39 -3.71
CA LEU A 154 -5.85 0.27 -3.93
C LEU A 154 -5.67 -0.57 -2.65
N VAL A 155 -5.65 0.06 -1.47
CA VAL A 155 -5.70 -0.63 -0.17
C VAL A 155 -6.93 -1.54 -0.06
N GLY A 156 -8.09 -1.12 -0.58
CA GLY A 156 -9.31 -1.95 -0.59
C GLY A 156 -9.32 -3.07 -1.63
N LYS A 157 -8.64 -2.86 -2.76
CA LYS A 157 -8.61 -3.81 -3.89
C LYS A 157 -7.65 -4.97 -3.68
N VAL A 158 -6.54 -4.75 -2.97
CA VAL A 158 -5.56 -5.81 -2.74
C VAL A 158 -6.13 -6.86 -1.78
N ALA A 159 -6.16 -8.11 -2.24
CA ALA A 159 -6.70 -9.22 -1.49
C ALA A 159 -6.00 -9.38 -0.14
N GLY A 160 -6.78 -9.41 0.94
CA GLY A 160 -6.27 -9.73 2.27
C GLY A 160 -7.38 -10.12 3.24
N ASP A 161 -7.03 -10.92 4.25
CA ASP A 161 -7.92 -11.21 5.36
C ASP A 161 -7.96 -10.03 6.34
N TRP A 162 -9.12 -9.38 6.44
CA TRP A 162 -9.35 -8.26 7.36
C TRP A 162 -9.97 -8.69 8.70
N GLY A 163 -10.39 -9.96 8.82
CA GLY A 163 -10.97 -10.51 10.05
C GLY A 163 -9.93 -10.81 11.13
N THR A 164 -8.67 -11.01 10.73
CA THR A 164 -7.54 -11.27 11.64
C THR A 164 -6.54 -10.11 11.57
N CYS A 165 -5.96 -9.73 12.70
CA CYS A 165 -4.84 -8.78 12.71
C CYS A 165 -3.59 -9.39 12.07
N PRO A 166 -2.75 -8.59 11.38
CA PRO A 166 -1.49 -9.03 10.77
C PRO A 166 -0.63 -9.91 11.67
#